data_AF-A0A0J7K2V9-F1
#
_entry.id   AF-A0A0J7K2V9-F1
#
_cell.length_a   1.000
_cell.length_b   1.000
_cell.length_c   1.000
_cell.angle_alpha   90.00
_cell.angle_beta   90.00
_cell.angle_gamma   90.00
#
_symmetry.space_group_name_H-M   'P 1'
#
loop_
_entity.id
_entity.type
_entity.pdbx_description
1 polymer ?
#
loop_
_entity_poly.entity_id
_entity_poly.type
_entity_poly.pdbx_seq_one_letter_code
_entity_poly.pdbx_strand_id
1 'polypeptide(L)'
;MTGYSDADWGKCTIDRKSYTGYSFILSGAAVSWKAQKQRTVALSSTEAEYMALAETAKEAAYLRTLLRELGDSGFSEITVFCDNRGAQILTENPAFHVRTKHIDIRHHYVRQAVKTAC
;
A
#
# COMPACT_ATOMS: atom_id res chain seq x y z
N MET A 1 -3.56 -11.14 -10.32
CA MET A 1 -4.00 -11.04 -8.91
C MET A 1 -4.37 -9.60 -8.63
N THR A 2 -5.39 -9.37 -7.80
CA THR A 2 -5.89 -8.01 -7.51
C THR A 2 -5.73 -7.69 -6.03
N GLY A 3 -5.05 -6.60 -5.71
CA GLY A 3 -4.92 -6.05 -4.36
C GLY A 3 -5.82 -4.85 -4.15
N TYR A 4 -6.26 -4.65 -2.90
CA TYR A 4 -6.99 -3.47 -2.44
C TYR A 4 -6.30 -2.94 -1.20
N SER A 5 -6.19 -1.61 -1.09
CA SER A 5 -5.58 -0.89 0.02
C SER A 5 -6.53 0.21 0.50
N ASP A 6 -6.60 0.38 1.82
CA ASP A 6 -7.46 1.36 2.48
C ASP A 6 -6.82 1.83 3.80
N ALA A 7 -7.18 3.04 4.27
CA ALA A 7 -6.78 3.53 5.57
C ALA A 7 -7.89 4.33 6.31
N ASP A 8 -8.18 3.92 7.54
CA ASP A 8 -9.06 4.69 8.44
C ASP A 8 -8.25 5.72 9.23
N TRP A 9 -8.26 6.97 8.78
CA TRP A 9 -7.44 8.06 9.32
C TRP A 9 -7.84 8.50 10.73
N GLY A 10 -6.86 8.48 11.65
CA GLY A 10 -7.03 9.04 12.99
C GLY A 10 -8.08 8.33 13.86
N LYS A 11 -8.50 7.11 13.48
CA LYS A 11 -9.57 6.36 14.12
C LYS A 11 -9.33 6.05 15.60
N CYS A 12 -8.08 5.81 15.99
CA CYS A 12 -7.78 5.60 17.40
C CYS A 12 -7.86 6.92 18.16
N THR A 13 -8.85 7.07 19.03
CA THR A 13 -9.06 8.32 19.80
C THR A 13 -7.97 8.57 20.86
N ILE A 14 -7.23 7.53 21.26
CA ILE A 14 -6.20 7.61 22.31
C ILE A 14 -4.90 8.23 21.77
N ASP A 15 -4.37 7.71 20.66
CA ASP A 15 -3.08 8.13 20.10
C ASP A 15 -3.18 8.74 18.69
N ARG A 16 -4.42 8.91 18.18
CA ARG A 16 -4.73 9.48 16.86
C ARG A 16 -4.08 8.77 15.69
N LYS A 17 -3.65 7.52 15.86
CA LYS A 17 -3.13 6.71 14.77
C LYS A 17 -4.25 6.14 13.93
N SER A 18 -3.97 6.07 12.63
CA SER A 18 -4.84 5.45 11.63
C SER A 18 -4.73 3.94 11.65
N TYR A 19 -5.61 3.26 10.93
CA TYR A 19 -5.53 1.83 10.65
C TYR A 19 -5.32 1.62 9.16
N THR A 20 -4.42 0.72 8.80
CA THR A 20 -4.19 0.26 7.44
C THR A 20 -4.94 -1.05 7.22
N GLY A 21 -5.66 -1.13 6.10
CA GLY A 21 -6.30 -2.34 5.59
C GLY A 21 -5.77 -2.71 4.21
N TYR A 22 -5.62 -4.01 3.95
CA TYR A 22 -5.47 -4.52 2.59
C TYR A 22 -6.04 -5.91 2.42
N SER A 23 -6.33 -6.27 1.16
CA SER A 23 -6.71 -7.63 0.76
C SER A 23 -6.23 -7.94 -0.65
N PHE A 24 -5.71 -9.15 -0.87
CA PHE A 24 -5.33 -9.70 -2.17
C PHE A 24 -6.27 -10.84 -2.55
N ILE A 25 -6.86 -10.73 -3.74
CA ILE A 25 -7.78 -11.70 -4.33
C ILE A 25 -7.09 -12.41 -5.49
N LEU A 26 -7.06 -13.74 -5.42
CA LEU A 26 -6.54 -14.64 -6.45
C LEU A 26 -7.62 -15.65 -6.80
N SER A 27 -7.96 -15.76 -8.08
CA SER A 27 -8.99 -16.69 -8.59
C SER A 27 -10.35 -16.60 -7.86
N GLY A 28 -10.75 -15.38 -7.49
CA GLY A 28 -12.02 -15.12 -6.81
C GLY A 28 -12.01 -15.33 -5.29
N ALA A 29 -10.88 -15.75 -4.70
CA ALA A 29 -10.74 -15.95 -3.26
C ALA A 29 -9.68 -15.01 -2.65
N ALA A 30 -9.91 -14.59 -1.41
CA ALA A 30 -8.91 -13.83 -0.65
C ALA A 30 -7.77 -14.76 -0.21
N VAL A 31 -6.53 -14.40 -0.55
CA VAL A 31 -5.32 -15.19 -0.26
C VAL A 31 -4.39 -14.52 0.74
N SER A 32 -4.48 -13.20 0.89
CA SER A 32 -3.79 -12.45 1.93
C SER A 32 -4.59 -11.22 2.30
N TRP A 33 -4.67 -10.90 3.58
CA TRP A 33 -5.36 -9.71 4.07
C TRP A 33 -4.75 -9.27 5.39
N LYS A 34 -4.93 -7.99 5.72
CA LYS A 34 -4.45 -7.43 6.96
C LYS A 34 -5.29 -6.23 7.37
N ALA A 35 -5.49 -6.09 8.67
CA ALA A 35 -5.95 -4.88 9.32
C ALA A 35 -4.99 -4.57 10.47
N GLN A 36 -4.29 -3.44 10.42
CA GLN A 36 -3.27 -3.11 11.42
C GLN A 36 -3.26 -1.63 11.74
N LYS A 37 -3.13 -1.30 13.02
CA LYS A 37 -2.84 0.07 13.46
C LYS A 37 -1.50 0.56 12.88
N GLN A 38 -1.47 1.78 12.37
CA GLN A 38 -0.26 2.40 11.85
C GLN A 38 0.74 2.66 12.98
N ARG A 39 2.04 2.60 12.66
CA ARG A 39 3.10 2.79 13.67
C ARG A 39 3.27 4.27 14.05
N THR A 40 3.14 5.15 13.07
CA THR A 40 3.23 6.61 13.20
C THR A 40 1.86 7.24 13.01
N VAL A 41 1.67 8.44 13.54
CA VAL A 41 0.47 9.26 13.30
C VAL A 41 0.59 9.86 11.90
N ALA A 42 -0.45 9.72 11.09
CA ALA A 42 -0.56 10.39 9.80
C ALA A 42 -1.21 11.77 9.97
N LEU A 43 -0.65 12.79 9.31
CA LEU A 43 -1.12 14.17 9.40
C LEU A 43 -2.28 14.47 8.44
N SER A 44 -2.59 13.56 7.53
CA SER A 44 -3.73 13.65 6.61
C SER A 44 -4.26 12.26 6.25
N SER A 45 -5.49 12.19 5.72
CA SER A 45 -6.02 10.95 5.13
C SER A 45 -5.16 10.46 3.97
N THR A 46 -4.69 11.37 3.12
CA THR A 46 -3.75 11.06 2.03
C THR A 46 -2.47 10.40 2.52
N GLU A 47 -1.87 10.90 3.61
CA GLU A 47 -0.69 10.28 4.21
C GLU A 47 -1.02 8.91 4.81
N ALA A 48 -2.17 8.76 5.49
CA ALA A 48 -2.60 7.48 6.03
C ALA A 48 -2.77 6.43 4.92
N GLU A 49 -3.42 6.80 3.83
CA GLU A 49 -3.60 5.97 2.63
C GLU A 49 -2.27 5.61 1.96
N TYR A 50 -1.37 6.58 1.88
CA TYR A 50 -0.03 6.35 1.35
C TYR A 50 0.77 5.35 2.20
N MET A 51 0.65 5.46 3.52
CA MET A 51 1.25 4.51 4.44
C MET A 51 0.63 3.12 4.30
N ALA A 52 -0.68 3.02 4.06
CA ALA A 52 -1.34 1.76 3.76
C ALA A 52 -0.84 1.15 2.45
N LEU A 53 -0.79 1.93 1.37
CA LEU A 53 -0.22 1.53 0.07
C LEU A 53 1.21 1.00 0.22
N ALA A 54 2.04 1.60 1.08
CA ALA A 54 3.38 1.11 1.35
C ALA A 54 3.42 -0.28 2.02
N GLU A 55 2.49 -0.58 2.92
CA GLU A 55 2.36 -1.93 3.49
C GLU A 55 1.80 -2.92 2.46
N THR A 56 0.80 -2.50 1.69
CA THR A 56 0.18 -3.32 0.63
C THR A 56 1.19 -3.67 -0.47
N ALA A 57 2.04 -2.72 -0.88
CA ALA A 57 3.11 -2.95 -1.84
C ALA A 57 4.15 -3.98 -1.36
N LYS A 58 4.45 -3.99 -0.04
CA LYS A 58 5.33 -5.00 0.58
C LYS A 58 4.74 -6.39 0.49
N GLU A 59 3.46 -6.52 0.80
CA GLU A 59 2.74 -7.79 0.67
C GLU A 59 2.68 -8.24 -0.79
N ALA A 60 2.39 -7.35 -1.73
CA ALA A 60 2.39 -7.68 -3.16
C ALA A 60 3.75 -8.21 -3.63
N ALA A 61 4.85 -7.58 -3.22
CA ALA A 61 6.20 -8.03 -3.56
C ALA A 61 6.53 -9.40 -2.96
N TYR A 62 6.08 -9.67 -1.73
CA TYR A 62 6.19 -10.96 -1.09
C TYR A 62 5.39 -12.04 -1.85
N LEU A 63 4.10 -11.80 -2.11
CA LEU A 63 3.22 -12.74 -2.80
C LEU A 63 3.72 -13.05 -4.22
N ARG A 64 4.23 -12.06 -4.96
CA ARG A 64 4.85 -12.29 -6.27
C ARG A 64 6.03 -13.26 -6.18
N THR A 65 6.88 -13.10 -5.17
CA THR A 65 8.04 -13.97 -4.96
C THR A 65 7.60 -15.37 -4.58
N LEU A 66 6.66 -15.48 -3.64
CA LEU A 66 6.08 -16.74 -3.19
C LEU A 66 5.44 -17.53 -4.34
N LEU A 67 4.59 -16.88 -5.15
CA LEU A 67 3.92 -17.54 -6.28
C LEU A 67 4.92 -18.02 -7.34
N ARG A 68 5.97 -17.22 -7.60
CA ARG A 68 7.06 -17.63 -8.50
C ARG A 68 7.79 -18.87 -7.98
N GLU A 69 8.04 -18.95 -6.68
CA GLU A 69 8.67 -20.13 -6.05
C GLU A 69 7.77 -21.36 -6.08
N LEU A 70 6.44 -21.17 -6.03
CA LEU A 70 5.45 -22.24 -6.16
C LEU A 70 5.24 -22.71 -7.61
N GLY A 71 5.98 -22.15 -8.57
CA GLY A 71 5.93 -22.54 -9.99
C GLY A 71 4.92 -21.74 -10.82
N ASP A 72 4.26 -20.75 -10.23
CA ASP A 72 3.34 -19.87 -10.96
C ASP A 72 4.05 -18.61 -11.45
N SER A 73 4.45 -18.64 -12.72
CA SER A 73 5.12 -17.53 -13.40
C SER A 73 4.15 -16.51 -14.01
N GLY A 74 2.83 -16.74 -13.91
CA GLY A 74 1.80 -15.90 -14.54
C GLY A 74 1.54 -14.57 -13.82
N PHE A 75 2.03 -14.39 -12.60
CA PHE A 75 1.78 -13.20 -11.78
C PHE A 75 2.96 -12.22 -11.76
N SER A 76 3.44 -11.83 -12.94
CA SER A 76 4.50 -10.81 -13.06
C SER A 76 4.06 -9.45 -12.52
N GLU A 77 2.77 -9.13 -12.66
CA GLU A 77 2.18 -7.84 -12.28
C GLU A 77 1.00 -8.04 -11.33
N ILE A 78 0.97 -7.23 -10.26
CA ILE A 78 -0.11 -7.21 -9.28
C ILE A 78 -0.66 -5.79 -9.26
N THR A 79 -1.92 -5.64 -9.67
CA THR A 79 -2.62 -4.36 -9.61
C THR A 79 -3.13 -4.13 -8.19
N VAL A 80 -2.85 -2.97 -7.62
CA VAL A 80 -3.35 -2.56 -6.29
C VAL A 80 -4.27 -1.36 -6.47
N PHE A 81 -5.52 -1.49 -6.00
CA PHE A 81 -6.51 -0.42 -5.99
C PHE A 81 -6.47 0.33 -4.64
N CYS A 82 -6.61 1.66 -4.69
CA CYS A 82 -6.80 2.56 -3.56
C CYS A 82 -7.74 3.67 -4.03
N ASP A 83 -8.67 4.11 -3.20
CA ASP A 83 -9.68 5.11 -3.54
C ASP A 83 -9.19 6.56 -3.38
N ASN A 84 -8.06 6.77 -2.69
CA ASN A 84 -7.50 8.09 -2.44
C ASN A 84 -6.62 8.58 -3.60
N ARG A 85 -7.15 9.53 -4.38
CA ARG A 85 -6.43 10.14 -5.52
C ARG A 85 -5.15 10.87 -5.11
N GLY A 86 -5.12 11.49 -3.94
CA GLY A 86 -3.91 12.14 -3.42
C GLY A 86 -2.79 11.14 -3.19
N ALA A 87 -3.12 9.97 -2.63
CA ALA A 87 -2.16 8.91 -2.38
C ALA A 87 -1.65 8.30 -3.70
N GLN A 88 -2.53 8.15 -4.70
CA GLN A 88 -2.13 7.74 -6.05
C GLN A 88 -1.14 8.73 -6.68
N ILE A 89 -1.42 10.03 -6.64
CA ILE A 89 -0.53 11.06 -7.19
C ILE A 89 0.83 11.05 -6.50
N LEU A 90 0.87 10.82 -5.18
CA LEU A 90 2.11 10.66 -4.42
C LEU A 90 2.93 9.43 -4.84
N THR A 91 2.39 8.46 -5.56
CA THR A 91 3.20 7.36 -6.11
C THR A 91 3.95 7.78 -7.38
N GLU A 92 3.43 8.77 -8.10
CA GLU A 92 3.89 9.18 -9.43
C GLU A 92 4.82 10.39 -9.38
N ASN A 93 4.55 11.36 -8.50
CA ASN A 93 5.10 12.71 -8.61
C ASN A 93 5.99 13.11 -7.42
N PRO A 94 7.31 13.36 -7.64
CA PRO A 94 8.26 13.68 -6.58
C PRO A 94 8.12 15.10 -5.98
N ALA A 95 7.26 15.95 -6.55
CA ALA A 95 7.19 17.37 -6.20
C ALA A 95 6.48 17.68 -4.86
N PHE A 96 5.73 16.73 -4.28
CA PHE A 96 5.07 16.92 -2.99
C PHE A 96 5.99 16.51 -1.83
N HIS A 97 6.95 17.38 -1.55
CA HIS A 97 7.83 17.28 -0.40
C HIS A 97 7.05 17.50 0.92
N VAL A 98 6.86 16.44 1.69
CA VAL A 98 6.75 16.56 3.16
C VAL A 98 8.09 16.14 3.73
N ARG A 99 8.72 17.04 4.51
CA ARG A 99 10.10 16.96 5.05
C ARG A 99 10.30 15.85 6.10
N THR A 100 9.81 14.64 5.86
CA THR A 100 9.90 13.55 6.81
C THR A 100 10.47 12.30 6.15
N LYS A 101 11.68 11.90 6.59
CA LYS A 101 12.47 10.79 6.05
C LYS A 101 11.68 9.48 5.87
N HIS A 102 10.72 9.19 6.76
CA HIS A 102 9.93 7.95 6.68
C HIS A 102 8.90 7.96 5.54
N ILE A 103 8.37 9.13 5.18
CA ILE A 103 7.46 9.29 4.03
C ILE A 103 8.26 9.15 2.75
N ASP A 104 9.43 9.79 2.68
CA ASP A 104 10.35 9.72 1.55
C ASP A 104 10.81 8.29 1.23
N ILE A 105 11.22 7.52 2.25
CA ILE A 105 11.59 6.10 2.09
C ILE A 105 10.41 5.27 1.58
N ARG A 106 9.23 5.44 2.18
CA ARG A 106 8.00 4.76 1.71
C ARG A 106 7.67 5.15 0.29
N HIS A 107 7.94 6.40 -0.08
CA HIS A 107 7.66 6.89 -1.40
C HIS A 107 8.52 6.23 -2.47
N HIS A 108 9.83 6.19 -2.26
CA HIS A 108 10.74 5.45 -3.12
C HIS A 108 10.35 3.97 -3.23
N TYR A 109 9.98 3.34 -2.12
CA TYR A 109 9.57 1.94 -2.10
C TYR A 109 8.29 1.69 -2.91
N VAL A 110 7.21 2.44 -2.64
CA VAL A 110 5.92 2.26 -3.32
C VAL A 110 6.09 2.47 -4.82
N ARG A 111 6.82 3.50 -5.25
CA ARG A 111 7.07 3.74 -6.67
C ARG A 111 7.86 2.61 -7.34
N GLN A 112 8.84 2.03 -6.66
CA GLN A 112 9.57 0.88 -7.22
C GLN A 112 8.67 -0.36 -7.33
N ALA A 113 7.75 -0.54 -6.37
CA ALA A 113 6.79 -1.63 -6.37
C ALA A 113 5.68 -1.42 -7.42
N VAL A 114 5.24 -0.17 -7.62
CA VAL A 114 4.23 0.27 -8.57
C VAL A 114 4.93 0.73 -9.86
N LYS A 115 5.43 -0.21 -10.65
CA LYS A 115 5.75 0.07 -12.06
C LYS A 115 4.44 0.05 -12.86
N THR A 116 3.84 1.23 -12.96
CA THR A 116 2.82 1.69 -13.93
C THR A 116 1.99 0.58 -14.62
N ALA A 117 0.88 0.19 -14.00
CA ALA A 117 -0.32 -0.20 -14.75
C ALA A 117 -1.24 1.03 -14.76
N CYS A 118 -1.22 1.76 -15.87
CA CYS A 118 -2.22 2.76 -16.24
C CYS A 118 -3.14 2.11 -17.27
#